data_AF-A0A8T3VDP1-F1
#
_entry.id   AF-A0A8T3VDP1-F1
#
_cell.length_a   1.000
_cell.length_b   1.000
_cell.length_c   1.000
_cell.angle_alpha   90.00
_cell.angle_beta   90.00
_cell.angle_gamma   90.00
#
_symmetry.space_group_name_H-M   'P 1'
#
loop_
_entity.id
_entity.type
_entity.pdbx_description
1 polymer ?
#
loop_
_entity_poly.entity_id
_entity_poly.type
_entity_poly.pdbx_seq_one_letter_code
_entity_poly.pdbx_strand_id
1 'polypeptide(L)'
;VMEYIAENIPREYTNKNEIKKAYENIARADLYFGRAQSSRNYGYWKYASDFMGIGVSSSKKETYKKFSKIQTPTIFTLMGRNRGKRNLRDGIAQKMSEKMHISHAIAISMFPYLEIMFANDELAWEISDFLDLDETEIKRFRKKKIPKKVIKKMEEKKGQMRAEERDKRFEELQNQMMNEVKNKPEEEIPFEVNIEEKTEEIVEEPPETEINEAEKEIVEEPPEVEVNETEEEKSKKKGDKQVSLFSF
;
A
#
# COMPACT_ATOMS: atom_id res chain seq x y z
N VAL A 1 -8.89 -19.63 -23.71
CA VAL A 1 -9.76 -20.55 -24.49
C VAL A 1 -11.05 -20.85 -23.74
N MET A 2 -11.00 -21.30 -22.48
CA MET A 2 -12.20 -21.63 -21.70
C MET A 2 -13.25 -20.50 -21.68
N GLU A 3 -12.84 -19.28 -21.31
CA GLU A 3 -13.75 -18.12 -21.23
C GLU A 3 -14.42 -17.77 -22.57
N TYR A 4 -13.71 -18.01 -23.67
CA TYR A 4 -14.27 -17.83 -25.01
C TYR A 4 -15.38 -18.86 -25.28
N ILE A 5 -15.18 -20.12 -24.87
CA ILE A 5 -16.22 -21.14 -25.00
C ILE A 5 -17.40 -20.79 -24.10
N ALA A 6 -17.15 -20.44 -22.83
CA ALA A 6 -18.18 -20.11 -21.84
C ALA A 6 -19.10 -18.95 -22.26
N GLU A 7 -18.54 -17.88 -22.85
CA GLU A 7 -19.30 -16.73 -23.38
C GLU A 7 -20.20 -17.12 -24.56
N ASN A 8 -19.79 -18.13 -25.35
CA ASN A 8 -20.50 -18.55 -26.56
C ASN A 8 -21.49 -19.71 -26.35
N ILE A 9 -21.40 -20.47 -25.26
CA ILE A 9 -22.38 -21.52 -24.90
C ILE A 9 -23.84 -21.04 -24.98
N PRO A 10 -24.26 -19.95 -24.31
CA PRO A 10 -25.66 -19.52 -24.31
C PRO A 10 -26.07 -18.85 -25.63
N ARG A 11 -25.10 -18.48 -26.48
CA ARG A 11 -25.35 -17.94 -27.82
C ARG A 11 -25.64 -19.08 -28.78
N GLU A 12 -24.93 -20.19 -28.64
CA GLU A 12 -25.07 -21.39 -29.48
C GLU A 12 -26.23 -22.27 -29.02
N TYR A 13 -26.30 -22.65 -27.74
CA TYR A 13 -27.33 -23.56 -27.23
C TYR A 13 -28.58 -22.79 -26.82
N THR A 14 -29.76 -23.29 -27.20
CA THR A 14 -31.05 -22.69 -26.81
C THR A 14 -31.71 -23.44 -25.67
N ASN A 15 -31.52 -24.76 -25.60
CA ASN A 15 -32.11 -25.59 -24.56
C ASN A 15 -31.38 -25.40 -23.22
N LYS A 16 -32.13 -25.00 -22.18
CA LYS A 16 -31.63 -24.80 -20.82
C LYS A 16 -30.91 -26.03 -20.25
N ASN A 17 -31.40 -27.23 -20.56
CA ASN A 17 -30.80 -28.48 -20.08
C ASN A 17 -29.42 -28.75 -20.70
N GLU A 18 -29.24 -28.37 -21.96
CA GLU A 18 -27.97 -28.52 -22.68
C GLU A 18 -26.96 -27.46 -22.25
N ILE A 19 -27.42 -26.21 -22.06
CA ILE A 19 -26.62 -25.12 -21.48
C ILE A 19 -26.09 -25.52 -20.11
N LYS A 20 -26.95 -26.08 -19.25
CA LYS A 20 -26.56 -26.58 -17.92
C LYS A 20 -25.43 -27.62 -18.02
N LYS A 21 -25.61 -28.66 -18.84
CA LYS A 21 -24.59 -29.70 -19.06
C LYS A 21 -23.27 -29.16 -19.61
N ALA A 22 -23.36 -28.20 -20.53
CA ALA A 22 -22.19 -27.55 -21.10
C ALA A 22 -21.40 -26.79 -20.03
N TYR A 23 -22.09 -26.03 -19.17
CA TYR A 23 -21.44 -25.34 -18.05
C TYR A 23 -20.92 -26.29 -16.97
N GLU A 24 -21.59 -27.42 -16.71
CA GLU A 24 -21.05 -28.47 -15.83
C GLU A 24 -19.72 -29.03 -16.37
N ASN A 25 -19.60 -29.23 -17.68
CA ASN A 25 -18.34 -29.64 -18.29
C ASN A 25 -17.26 -28.55 -18.23
N ILE A 26 -17.60 -27.28 -18.46
CA ILE A 26 -16.68 -26.16 -18.26
C ILE A 26 -16.20 -26.07 -16.81
N ALA A 27 -17.10 -26.23 -15.84
CA ALA A 27 -16.75 -26.23 -14.42
C ALA A 27 -15.80 -27.39 -14.07
N ARG A 28 -15.99 -28.58 -14.65
CA ARG A 28 -15.03 -29.68 -14.52
C ARG A 28 -13.67 -29.32 -15.11
N ALA A 29 -13.64 -28.70 -16.28
CA ALA A 29 -12.37 -28.25 -16.89
C ALA A 29 -11.62 -27.28 -15.97
N ASP A 30 -12.33 -26.34 -15.33
CA ASP A 30 -11.74 -25.40 -14.36
C ASP A 30 -11.13 -26.11 -13.14
N LEU A 31 -11.82 -27.11 -12.58
CA LEU A 31 -11.26 -27.93 -11.52
C LEU A 31 -9.94 -28.61 -11.92
N TYR A 32 -9.83 -29.11 -13.16
CA TYR A 32 -8.58 -29.71 -13.65
C TYR A 32 -7.48 -28.66 -13.87
N PHE A 33 -7.82 -27.43 -14.29
CA PHE A 33 -6.83 -26.35 -14.35
C PHE A 33 -6.34 -25.95 -12.95
N GLY A 34 -7.24 -25.84 -11.97
CA GLY A 34 -6.85 -25.59 -10.57
C GLY A 34 -5.94 -26.68 -10.02
N ARG A 35 -6.24 -27.96 -10.29
CA ARG A 35 -5.37 -29.10 -9.95
C ARG A 35 -4.01 -29.04 -10.64
N ALA A 36 -3.98 -28.69 -11.93
CA ALA A 36 -2.74 -28.53 -12.68
C ALA A 36 -1.86 -27.43 -12.08
N GLN A 37 -2.46 -26.28 -11.73
CA GLN A 37 -1.75 -25.16 -11.12
C GLN A 37 -1.22 -25.50 -9.72
N SER A 38 -2.02 -26.18 -8.89
CA SER A 38 -1.64 -26.58 -7.54
C SER A 38 -0.54 -27.65 -7.52
N SER A 39 -0.66 -28.69 -8.36
CA SER A 39 0.30 -29.81 -8.41
C SER A 39 1.49 -29.59 -9.34
N ARG A 40 1.45 -28.55 -10.18
CA ARG A 40 2.36 -28.34 -11.33
C ARG A 40 2.41 -29.49 -12.34
N ASN A 41 1.47 -30.43 -12.29
CA ASN A 41 1.36 -31.50 -13.27
C ASN A 41 0.47 -31.04 -14.44
N TYR A 42 1.10 -30.64 -15.54
CA TYR A 42 0.41 -30.18 -16.75
C TYR A 42 -0.28 -31.31 -17.53
N GLY A 43 -0.11 -32.59 -17.16
CA GLY A 43 -0.86 -33.70 -17.74
C GLY A 43 -2.38 -33.55 -17.55
N TYR A 44 -2.81 -32.83 -16.51
CA TYR A 44 -4.23 -32.52 -16.29
C TYR A 44 -4.87 -31.66 -17.38
N TRP A 45 -4.07 -30.94 -18.19
CA TRP A 45 -4.57 -30.13 -19.30
C TRP A 45 -5.24 -30.95 -20.39
N LYS A 46 -4.84 -32.22 -20.55
CA LYS A 46 -5.50 -33.14 -21.48
C LYS A 46 -6.97 -33.30 -21.12
N TYR A 47 -7.26 -33.62 -19.86
CA TYR A 47 -8.63 -33.77 -19.35
C TYR A 47 -9.41 -32.46 -19.43
N ALA A 48 -8.79 -31.33 -19.07
CA ALA A 48 -9.44 -30.02 -19.19
C ALA A 48 -9.83 -29.72 -20.65
N SER A 49 -8.96 -30.05 -21.59
CA SER A 49 -9.21 -29.89 -23.03
C SER A 49 -10.34 -30.80 -23.52
N ASP A 50 -10.39 -32.06 -23.06
CA ASP A 50 -11.46 -33.00 -23.37
C ASP A 50 -12.83 -32.47 -22.90
N PHE A 51 -12.90 -31.91 -21.68
CA PHE A 51 -14.13 -31.32 -21.15
C PHE A 51 -14.53 -30.04 -21.90
N MET A 52 -13.58 -29.15 -22.22
CA MET A 52 -13.86 -27.92 -22.97
C MET A 52 -14.31 -28.19 -24.42
N GLY A 53 -13.72 -29.19 -25.08
CA GLY A 53 -14.00 -29.53 -26.47
C GLY A 53 -15.15 -30.53 -26.60
N ILE A 54 -14.82 -31.82 -26.38
CA ILE A 54 -15.75 -32.94 -26.59
C ILE A 54 -16.89 -32.90 -25.55
N GLY A 55 -16.61 -32.56 -24.31
CA GLY A 55 -17.62 -32.47 -23.24
C GLY A 55 -18.69 -31.43 -23.55
N VAL A 56 -18.30 -30.21 -23.91
CA VAL A 56 -19.25 -29.16 -24.33
C VAL A 56 -19.99 -29.59 -25.60
N SER A 57 -19.26 -30.06 -26.62
CA SER A 57 -19.87 -30.48 -27.89
C SER A 57 -20.89 -31.62 -27.74
N SER A 58 -20.66 -32.58 -26.84
CA SER A 58 -21.59 -33.70 -26.58
C SER A 58 -22.80 -33.31 -25.73
N SER A 59 -22.83 -32.09 -25.18
CA SER A 59 -23.94 -31.61 -24.36
C SER A 59 -25.20 -31.32 -25.18
N LYS A 60 -25.04 -31.05 -26.49
CA LYS A 60 -26.15 -30.87 -27.42
C LYS A 60 -26.69 -32.22 -27.90
N LYS A 61 -28.01 -32.36 -27.99
CA LYS A 61 -28.63 -33.56 -28.57
C LYS A 61 -28.60 -33.54 -30.10
N GLU A 62 -28.83 -32.37 -30.67
CA GLU A 62 -28.90 -32.14 -32.11
C GLU A 62 -28.08 -30.90 -32.50
N THR A 63 -27.78 -30.78 -33.79
CA THR A 63 -27.10 -29.60 -34.32
C THR A 63 -28.09 -28.48 -34.55
N TYR A 64 -27.80 -27.31 -33.97
CA TYR A 64 -28.63 -26.12 -34.17
C TYR A 64 -28.43 -25.56 -35.59
N LYS A 65 -29.52 -25.42 -36.34
CA LYS A 65 -29.53 -24.81 -37.69
C LYS A 65 -29.77 -23.30 -37.61
N LYS A 66 -28.94 -22.60 -36.85
CA LYS A 66 -29.01 -21.12 -36.73
C LYS A 66 -27.64 -20.51 -36.89
N PHE A 67 -27.62 -19.23 -37.27
CA PHE A 67 -26.41 -18.44 -37.24
C PHE A 67 -26.19 -17.89 -35.83
N SER A 68 -25.12 -18.32 -35.18
CA SER A 68 -24.67 -17.78 -33.90
C SER A 68 -23.42 -16.94 -34.12
N LYS A 69 -23.52 -15.62 -33.90
CA LYS A 69 -22.34 -14.75 -33.95
C LYS A 69 -21.43 -15.06 -32.77
N ILE A 70 -20.22 -15.53 -33.06
CA ILE A 70 -19.20 -15.75 -32.05
C ILE A 70 -18.74 -14.40 -31.47
N GLN A 71 -18.69 -14.31 -30.15
CA GLN A 71 -18.19 -13.14 -29.41
C GLN A 71 -16.87 -13.44 -28.70
N THR A 72 -16.09 -12.39 -28.50
CA THR A 72 -14.90 -12.43 -27.66
C THR A 72 -15.30 -12.45 -26.18
N PRO A 73 -14.49 -13.04 -25.30
CA PRO A 73 -14.80 -13.14 -23.88
C PRO A 73 -14.87 -11.75 -23.23
N THR A 74 -16.02 -11.41 -22.64
CA THR A 74 -16.25 -10.10 -22.00
C THR A 74 -15.64 -10.02 -20.60
N ILE A 75 -15.37 -11.17 -19.98
CA ILE A 75 -14.90 -11.30 -18.60
C ILE A 75 -13.58 -10.56 -18.34
N PHE A 76 -12.62 -10.60 -19.27
CA PHE A 76 -11.33 -9.93 -19.10
C PHE A 76 -11.49 -8.40 -19.11
N THR A 77 -12.35 -7.89 -19.99
CA THR A 77 -12.69 -6.47 -20.04
C THR A 77 -13.39 -6.05 -18.74
N LEU A 78 -14.35 -6.83 -18.26
CA LEU A 78 -15.04 -6.57 -17.00
C LEU A 78 -14.07 -6.60 -15.80
N MET A 79 -13.18 -7.58 -15.76
CA MET A 79 -12.16 -7.74 -14.73
C MET A 79 -11.20 -6.54 -14.73
N GLY A 80 -10.79 -6.06 -15.91
CA GLY A 80 -9.98 -4.86 -16.08
C GLY A 80 -10.68 -3.59 -15.60
N ARG A 81 -11.94 -3.37 -16.03
CA ARG A 81 -12.75 -2.22 -15.60
C ARG A 81 -12.94 -2.15 -14.08
N ASN A 82 -13.10 -3.30 -13.44
CA ASN A 82 -13.28 -3.39 -11.99
C ASN A 82 -11.96 -3.45 -11.20
N ARG A 83 -10.79 -3.56 -11.86
CA ARG A 83 -9.48 -3.69 -11.18
C ARG A 83 -9.19 -2.52 -10.26
N GLY A 84 -9.39 -1.28 -10.72
CA GLY A 84 -9.15 -0.08 -9.89
C GLY A 84 -10.03 -0.03 -8.64
N LYS A 85 -11.32 -0.38 -8.78
CA LYS A 85 -12.26 -0.42 -7.64
C LYS A 85 -11.92 -1.53 -6.64
N ARG A 86 -11.41 -2.67 -7.11
CA ARG A 86 -10.94 -3.78 -6.26
C ARG A 86 -9.67 -3.38 -5.53
N ASN A 87 -8.66 -2.88 -6.24
CA ASN A 87 -7.41 -2.41 -5.63
C ASN A 87 -7.66 -1.36 -4.54
N LEU A 88 -8.54 -0.39 -4.79
CA LEU A 88 -8.91 0.61 -3.79
C LEU A 88 -9.62 -0.01 -2.58
N ARG A 89 -10.54 -0.95 -2.80
CA ARG A 89 -11.23 -1.67 -1.72
C ARG A 89 -10.23 -2.48 -0.89
N ASP A 90 -9.34 -3.19 -1.57
CA ASP A 90 -8.37 -4.08 -0.94
C ASP A 90 -7.28 -3.27 -0.21
N GLY A 91 -6.87 -2.10 -0.70
CA GLY A 91 -5.97 -1.18 0.01
C GLY A 91 -6.54 -0.71 1.35
N ILE A 92 -7.80 -0.26 1.36
CA ILE A 92 -8.47 0.17 2.60
C ILE A 92 -8.61 -1.01 3.57
N ALA A 93 -9.04 -2.18 3.08
CA ALA A 93 -9.22 -3.36 3.91
C ALA A 93 -7.89 -3.84 4.52
N GLN A 94 -6.77 -3.66 3.82
CA GLN A 94 -5.43 -3.94 4.34
C GLN A 94 -5.09 -3.00 5.51
N LYS A 95 -5.28 -1.67 5.36
CA LYS A 95 -5.04 -0.70 6.44
C LYS A 95 -5.88 -1.00 7.68
N MET A 96 -7.16 -1.34 7.48
CA MET A 96 -8.05 -1.77 8.55
C MET A 96 -7.58 -3.07 9.22
N SER A 97 -7.17 -4.07 8.42
CA SER A 97 -6.68 -5.36 8.92
C SER A 97 -5.48 -5.17 9.83
N GLU A 98 -4.53 -4.31 9.44
CA GLU A 98 -3.31 -4.03 10.20
C GLU A 98 -3.59 -3.28 11.50
N LYS A 99 -4.41 -2.22 11.45
CA LYS A 99 -4.72 -1.37 12.63
C LYS A 99 -5.67 -2.04 13.63
N MET A 100 -6.62 -2.84 13.14
CA MET A 100 -7.66 -3.46 13.98
C MET A 100 -7.40 -4.93 14.28
N HIS A 101 -6.34 -5.53 13.72
CA HIS A 101 -6.00 -6.96 13.84
C HIS A 101 -7.14 -7.91 13.45
N ILE A 102 -7.85 -7.57 12.37
CA ILE A 102 -8.95 -8.38 11.80
C ILE A 102 -8.56 -8.97 10.45
N SER A 103 -9.27 -10.01 10.02
CA SER A 103 -9.04 -10.56 8.68
C SER A 103 -9.55 -9.63 7.58
N HIS A 104 -8.94 -9.71 6.39
CA HIS A 104 -9.31 -8.91 5.23
C HIS A 104 -10.79 -9.04 4.84
N ALA A 105 -11.33 -10.25 4.95
CA ALA A 105 -12.74 -10.52 4.64
C ALA A 105 -13.69 -9.82 5.63
N ILE A 106 -13.32 -9.79 6.91
CA ILE A 106 -14.08 -9.09 7.96
C ILE A 106 -13.96 -7.57 7.76
N ALA A 107 -12.78 -7.04 7.41
CA ALA A 107 -12.62 -5.62 7.10
C ALA A 107 -13.55 -5.19 5.95
N ILE A 108 -13.64 -5.97 4.87
CA ILE A 108 -14.53 -5.68 3.73
C ILE A 108 -16.01 -5.70 4.15
N SER A 109 -16.42 -6.61 5.04
CA SER A 109 -17.82 -6.70 5.48
C SER A 109 -18.25 -5.48 6.30
N MET A 110 -17.30 -4.73 6.88
CA MET A 110 -17.56 -3.52 7.65
C MET A 110 -17.81 -2.26 6.79
N PHE A 111 -17.50 -2.31 5.49
CA PHE A 111 -17.56 -1.13 4.62
C PHE A 111 -18.93 -0.43 4.58
N PRO A 112 -20.08 -1.14 4.55
CA PRO A 112 -21.39 -0.49 4.60
C PRO A 112 -21.61 0.32 5.88
N TYR A 113 -21.06 -0.11 7.01
CA TYR A 113 -21.14 0.65 8.26
C TYR A 113 -20.25 1.89 8.23
N LEU A 114 -19.06 1.77 7.63
CA LEU A 114 -18.18 2.92 7.41
C LEU A 114 -18.84 3.98 6.51
N GLU A 115 -19.59 3.59 5.47
CA GLU A 115 -20.34 4.56 4.65
C GLU A 115 -21.36 5.38 5.48
N ILE A 116 -22.00 4.74 6.47
CA ILE A 116 -22.95 5.42 7.37
C ILE A 116 -22.19 6.31 8.36
N MET A 117 -21.12 5.81 8.96
CA MET A 117 -20.29 6.54 9.92
C MET A 117 -19.65 7.80 9.29
N PHE A 118 -19.20 7.71 8.04
CA PHE A 118 -18.60 8.82 7.29
C PHE A 118 -19.61 9.91 6.90
N ALA A 119 -20.90 9.75 7.21
CA ALA A 119 -21.87 10.82 7.04
C ALA A 119 -21.60 12.01 7.98
N ASN A 120 -21.10 11.74 9.20
CA ASN A 120 -20.69 12.77 10.16
C ASN A 120 -19.26 13.24 9.86
N ASP A 121 -19.06 14.56 9.76
CA ASP A 121 -17.78 15.17 9.42
C ASP A 121 -16.69 14.93 10.46
N GLU A 122 -17.03 15.01 11.76
CA GLU A 122 -16.05 14.87 12.85
C GLU A 122 -15.58 13.41 12.94
N LEU A 123 -16.52 12.46 12.94
CA LEU A 123 -16.24 11.03 13.01
C LEU A 123 -15.50 10.53 11.75
N ALA A 124 -15.85 11.03 10.57
CA ALA A 124 -15.12 10.71 9.34
C ALA A 124 -13.64 11.07 9.44
N TRP A 125 -13.32 12.22 10.08
CA TRP A 125 -11.94 12.64 10.30
C TRP A 125 -11.23 11.69 11.27
N GLU A 126 -11.86 11.37 12.41
CA GLU A 126 -11.30 10.46 13.42
C GLU A 126 -10.98 9.08 12.84
N ILE A 127 -11.90 8.49 12.07
CA ILE A 127 -11.64 7.20 11.42
C ILE A 127 -10.54 7.33 10.36
N SER A 128 -10.55 8.40 9.57
CA SER A 128 -9.53 8.61 8.54
C SER A 128 -8.13 8.77 9.12
N ASP A 129 -8.01 9.45 10.27
CA ASP A 129 -6.76 9.67 10.99
C ASP A 129 -6.31 8.39 11.71
N PHE A 130 -7.22 7.60 12.28
CA PHE A 130 -6.88 6.32 12.90
C PHE A 130 -6.39 5.27 11.89
N LEU A 131 -7.06 5.20 10.73
CA LEU A 131 -6.75 4.23 9.66
C LEU A 131 -5.71 4.73 8.65
N ASP A 132 -5.20 5.95 8.79
CA ASP A 132 -4.29 6.61 7.84
C ASP A 132 -4.81 6.56 6.38
N LEU A 133 -6.08 6.95 6.19
CA LEU A 133 -6.74 6.90 4.87
C LEU A 133 -6.36 8.07 3.97
N ASP A 134 -6.13 7.77 2.70
CA ASP A 134 -5.86 8.79 1.68
C ASP A 134 -7.14 9.48 1.21
N GLU A 135 -7.03 10.67 0.60
CA GLU A 135 -8.20 11.38 0.03
C GLU A 135 -8.98 10.53 -0.97
N THR A 136 -8.28 9.68 -1.74
CA THR A 136 -8.91 8.79 -2.73
C THR A 136 -9.73 7.69 -2.07
N GLU A 137 -9.29 7.23 -0.90
CA GLU A 137 -9.93 6.20 -0.09
C GLU A 137 -11.12 6.76 0.67
N ILE A 138 -11.00 7.96 1.24
CA ILE A 138 -12.13 8.69 1.88
C ILE A 138 -13.26 8.90 0.86
N LYS A 139 -12.92 9.21 -0.40
CA LYS A 139 -13.89 9.38 -1.49
C LYS A 139 -14.70 8.10 -1.78
N ARG A 140 -14.23 6.91 -1.38
CA ARG A 140 -14.99 5.67 -1.51
C ARG A 140 -16.23 5.67 -0.63
N PHE A 141 -16.09 6.14 0.62
CA PHE A 141 -17.16 6.12 1.61
C PHE A 141 -18.06 7.34 1.53
N ARG A 142 -17.55 8.46 0.99
CA ARG A 142 -18.28 9.73 0.94
C ARG A 142 -18.13 10.47 -0.38
N LYS A 143 -19.20 11.14 -0.81
CA LYS A 143 -19.22 12.00 -2.02
C LYS A 143 -18.52 13.35 -1.82
N LYS A 144 -18.68 13.96 -0.65
CA LYS A 144 -18.12 15.28 -0.31
C LYS A 144 -16.79 15.11 0.42
N LYS A 145 -15.86 16.05 0.22
CA LYS A 145 -14.63 16.13 1.03
C LYS A 145 -14.97 16.58 2.46
N ILE A 146 -14.15 16.17 3.43
CA ILE A 146 -14.26 16.66 4.82
C ILE A 146 -13.98 18.17 4.82
N PRO A 147 -14.81 19.01 5.46
CA PRO A 147 -14.60 20.45 5.51
C PRO A 147 -13.27 20.81 6.20
N LYS A 148 -12.48 21.72 5.60
CA LYS A 148 -11.20 22.19 6.17
C LYS A 148 -11.31 22.74 7.60
N LYS A 149 -12.45 23.33 7.95
CA LYS A 149 -12.73 23.85 9.30
C LYS A 149 -12.74 22.72 10.34
N VAL A 150 -13.32 21.58 10.00
CA VAL A 150 -13.40 20.41 10.89
C VAL A 150 -12.01 19.81 11.04
N ILE A 151 -11.28 19.66 9.93
CA ILE A 151 -9.89 19.17 9.94
C ILE A 151 -9.03 20.00 10.91
N LYS A 152 -9.01 21.33 10.75
CA LYS A 152 -8.24 22.22 11.62
C LYS A 152 -8.64 22.09 13.10
N LYS A 153 -9.95 22.11 13.39
CA LYS A 153 -10.48 21.96 14.76
C LYS A 153 -10.04 20.64 15.39
N MET A 154 -10.07 19.56 14.63
CA MET A 154 -9.72 18.23 15.15
C MET A 154 -8.21 18.02 15.28
N GLU A 155 -7.40 18.60 14.38
CA GLU A 155 -5.94 18.65 14.50
C GLU A 155 -5.49 19.42 15.74
N GLU A 156 -6.11 20.58 16.01
CA GLU A 156 -5.87 21.36 17.23
C GLU A 156 -6.21 20.55 18.48
N LYS A 157 -7.39 19.91 18.51
CA LYS A 157 -7.78 19.01 19.61
C LYS A 157 -6.80 17.85 19.80
N LYS A 158 -6.39 17.18 18.72
CA LYS A 158 -5.39 16.10 18.77
C LYS A 158 -4.01 16.59 19.22
N GLY A 159 -3.66 17.84 18.90
CA GLY A 159 -2.45 18.50 19.39
C GLY A 159 -2.50 18.75 20.90
N GLN A 160 -3.62 19.27 21.40
CA GLN A 160 -3.86 19.50 22.83
C GLN A 160 -3.81 18.18 23.62
N MET A 161 -4.53 17.15 23.17
CA MET A 161 -4.52 15.82 23.79
C MET A 161 -3.10 15.24 23.87
N ARG A 162 -2.29 15.38 22.81
CA ARG A 162 -0.88 14.92 22.81
C ARG A 162 0.01 15.73 23.75
N ALA A 163 -0.22 17.04 23.90
CA ALA A 163 0.51 17.85 24.86
C ALA A 163 0.18 17.43 26.30
N GLU A 164 -1.11 17.27 26.60
CA GLU A 164 -1.57 16.78 27.91
C GLU A 164 -1.04 15.39 28.25
N GLU A 165 -1.01 14.46 27.28
CA GLU A 165 -0.41 13.13 27.46
C GLU A 165 1.10 13.19 27.73
N ARG A 166 1.82 14.11 27.09
CA ARG A 166 3.25 14.32 27.34
C ARG A 166 3.50 14.89 28.73
N ASP A 167 2.71 15.87 29.14
CA ASP A 167 2.83 16.50 30.47
C ASP A 167 2.54 15.47 31.57
N LYS A 168 1.47 14.68 31.44
CA LYS A 168 1.17 13.56 32.36
C LYS A 168 2.29 12.53 32.43
N ARG A 169 2.84 12.12 31.28
CA ARG A 169 3.96 11.18 31.23
C ARG A 169 5.22 11.75 31.88
N PHE A 170 5.48 13.05 31.73
CA PHE A 170 6.59 13.73 32.39
C PHE A 170 6.42 13.75 33.91
N GLU A 171 5.21 14.07 34.40
CA GLU A 171 4.88 14.01 35.82
C GLU A 171 5.05 12.59 36.39
N GLU A 172 4.59 11.56 35.67
CA GLU A 172 4.78 10.15 36.07
C GLU A 172 6.26 9.77 36.18
N LEU A 173 7.09 10.16 35.20
CA LEU A 173 8.54 9.91 35.21
C LEU A 173 9.23 10.67 36.34
N GLN A 174 8.86 11.93 36.59
CA GLN A 174 9.40 12.71 37.71
C GLN A 174 9.05 12.05 39.04
N ASN A 175 7.82 11.56 39.20
CA ASN A 175 7.40 10.83 40.39
C ASN A 175 8.14 9.50 40.57
N GLN A 176 8.41 8.77 39.47
CA GLN A 176 9.25 7.57 39.51
C GLN A 176 10.69 7.87 39.94
N MET A 177 11.33 8.90 39.36
CA MET A 177 12.68 9.33 39.75
C MET A 177 12.76 9.78 41.21
N MET A 178 11.78 10.55 41.69
CA MET A 178 11.71 11.00 43.09
C MET A 178 11.53 9.83 44.07
N ASN A 179 10.83 8.77 43.66
CA ASN A 179 10.69 7.55 44.45
C ASN A 179 11.98 6.71 44.46
N GLU A 180 12.72 6.65 43.35
CA GLU A 180 14.03 5.99 43.28
C GLU A 180 15.09 6.72 44.12
N VAL A 181 15.09 8.06 44.12
CA VAL A 181 15.98 8.87 44.97
C VAL A 181 15.68 8.66 46.46
N LYS A 182 14.41 8.49 46.84
CA LYS A 182 14.03 8.16 48.23
C LYS A 182 14.41 6.74 48.69
N ASN A 183 14.50 5.79 47.76
CA ASN A 183 14.78 4.38 48.06
C ASN A 183 16.27 4.01 47.97
N LYS A 184 17.14 4.97 47.65
CA LYS A 184 18.59 4.79 47.68
C LYS A 184 19.08 5.09 49.12
N PRO A 185 19.70 4.13 49.84
CA PRO A 185 20.32 4.46 51.12
C PRO A 185 21.44 5.47 50.88
N GLU A 186 21.53 6.48 51.75
CA GLU A 186 22.65 7.42 51.82
C GLU A 186 23.93 6.64 52.15
N GLU A 187 24.65 6.16 51.13
CA GLU A 187 26.05 5.81 51.30
C GLU A 187 26.84 7.11 51.34
N GLU A 188 27.39 7.41 52.52
CA GLU A 188 28.31 8.51 52.77
C GLU A 188 29.45 8.49 51.75
N ILE A 189 29.67 9.63 51.08
CA ILE A 189 30.82 9.85 50.21
C ILE A 189 32.04 10.06 51.12
N PRO A 190 33.08 9.21 51.08
CA PRO A 190 34.27 9.43 51.88
C PRO A 190 35.29 10.20 51.04
N PHE A 191 35.26 11.54 51.10
CA PHE A 191 36.48 12.33 50.90
C PHE A 191 36.32 13.76 51.44
N GLU A 192 36.97 14.04 52.57
CA GLU A 192 37.16 15.40 53.09
C GLU A 192 38.16 16.14 52.20
N VAL A 193 37.74 17.27 51.59
CA VAL A 193 38.66 18.26 51.03
C VAL A 193 38.76 19.41 52.02
N ASN A 194 39.93 19.52 52.64
CA ASN A 194 40.28 20.56 53.60
C ASN A 194 40.43 21.91 52.87
N ILE A 195 39.71 22.93 53.33
CA ILE A 195 39.78 24.29 52.79
C ILE A 195 40.64 25.11 53.75
N GLU A 196 41.84 25.52 53.30
CA GLU A 196 42.54 26.67 53.86
C GLU A 196 42.59 27.79 52.81
N GLU A 197 42.06 28.95 53.20
CA GLU A 197 41.93 30.17 52.42
C GLU A 197 43.29 30.82 52.13
N LYS A 198 43.45 31.36 50.90
CA LYS A 198 44.06 32.68 50.70
C LYS A 198 43.61 33.29 49.38
N THR A 199 42.96 34.43 49.54
CA THR A 199 42.58 35.45 48.56
C THR A 199 43.75 35.91 47.70
N GLU A 200 43.54 36.10 46.40
CA GLU A 200 43.59 37.42 45.71
C GLU A 200 43.34 37.26 44.19
N GLU A 201 42.68 38.28 43.63
CA GLU A 201 42.15 38.43 42.27
C GLU A 201 43.22 38.65 41.18
N ILE A 202 42.72 38.87 39.94
CA ILE A 202 43.32 39.54 38.75
C ILE A 202 43.66 38.52 37.62
N VAL A 203 42.85 38.28 36.56
CA VAL A 203 42.31 39.10 35.43
C VAL A 203 43.03 38.77 34.10
N GLU A 204 42.20 38.56 33.06
CA GLU A 204 42.38 38.72 31.60
C GLU A 204 43.06 37.68 30.67
N GLU A 205 42.38 37.55 29.52
CA GLU A 205 42.56 36.85 28.22
C GLU A 205 43.96 36.92 27.55
N PRO A 206 44.19 36.44 26.31
CA PRO A 206 43.79 35.21 25.56
C PRO A 206 45.04 34.49 24.97
N PRO A 207 44.95 33.41 24.16
CA PRO A 207 46.11 32.89 23.43
C PRO A 207 46.10 33.28 21.93
N GLU A 208 47.10 34.07 21.52
CA GLU A 208 47.52 34.24 20.13
C GLU A 208 48.71 33.31 19.80
N THR A 209 48.57 32.57 18.68
CA THR A 209 49.54 32.28 17.58
C THR A 209 51.02 32.05 17.94
N GLU A 210 51.79 31.06 17.44
CA GLU A 210 52.15 30.71 16.06
C GLU A 210 53.49 29.87 16.19
N ILE A 211 53.81 28.74 15.52
CA ILE A 211 54.38 28.55 14.17
C ILE A 211 54.84 27.07 14.02
N ASN A 212 54.44 26.44 12.90
CA ASN A 212 55.11 25.60 11.87
C ASN A 212 56.35 24.73 12.24
N GLU A 213 56.63 23.55 11.68
CA GLU A 213 56.65 23.05 10.28
C GLU A 213 57.00 21.53 10.41
N ALA A 214 56.45 20.54 9.68
CA ALA A 214 56.82 20.19 8.31
C ALA A 214 56.13 18.87 7.84
N GLU A 215 55.61 18.90 6.60
CA GLU A 215 55.41 17.82 5.59
C GLU A 215 54.42 16.66 5.86
N LYS A 216 53.58 16.14 4.94
CA LYS A 216 53.16 16.42 3.54
C LYS A 216 52.08 15.35 3.21
N GLU A 217 50.91 15.71 2.69
CA GLU A 217 50.13 14.98 1.65
C GLU A 217 48.76 15.66 1.36
N ILE A 218 48.79 16.60 0.41
CA ILE A 218 47.92 16.85 -0.78
C ILE A 218 46.59 16.04 -0.89
N VAL A 219 45.41 16.48 -1.36
CA VAL A 219 44.79 17.76 -1.82
C VAL A 219 43.28 17.46 -2.04
N GLU A 220 42.42 18.30 -1.44
CA GLU A 220 41.20 19.00 -1.90
C GLU A 220 39.96 18.34 -2.56
N GLU A 221 38.82 18.98 -2.24
CA GLU A 221 37.39 18.71 -2.46
C GLU A 221 36.88 18.96 -3.91
N PRO A 222 35.66 18.48 -4.27
CA PRO A 222 34.91 18.97 -5.42
C PRO A 222 33.83 20.03 -5.05
N PRO A 223 33.52 20.98 -5.96
CA PRO A 223 32.54 22.06 -5.75
C PRO A 223 31.11 21.73 -6.22
N GLU A 224 30.15 22.49 -5.68
CA GLU A 224 28.73 22.56 -6.05
C GLU A 224 28.52 23.15 -7.47
N VAL A 225 27.49 22.70 -8.19
CA VAL A 225 27.06 23.29 -9.48
C VAL A 225 25.53 23.46 -9.53
N GLU A 226 25.14 24.69 -9.85
CA GLU A 226 23.80 25.23 -10.13
C GLU A 226 23.20 24.69 -11.45
N VAL A 227 21.86 24.62 -11.53
CA VAL A 227 21.13 24.28 -12.76
C VAL A 227 20.33 25.49 -13.24
N ASN A 228 20.62 25.97 -14.46
CA ASN A 228 19.79 26.92 -15.20
C ASN A 228 19.38 26.33 -16.57
N GLU A 229 18.15 26.68 -16.95
CA GLU A 229 17.41 26.29 -18.17
C GLU A 229 17.94 26.98 -19.44
N THR A 230 17.79 26.35 -20.61
CA THR A 230 17.42 27.04 -21.88
C THR A 230 16.95 26.07 -22.98
N GLU A 231 15.69 26.28 -23.38
CA GLU A 231 15.08 26.37 -24.73
C GLU A 231 15.39 25.42 -25.91
N GLU A 232 14.28 25.10 -26.59
CA GLU A 232 14.09 24.35 -27.83
C GLU A 232 14.53 25.13 -29.09
N GLU A 233 15.06 24.45 -30.12
CA GLU A 233 14.56 24.61 -31.50
C GLU A 233 14.99 23.48 -32.47
N LYS A 234 14.15 23.30 -33.50
CA LYS A 234 13.99 22.14 -34.40
C LYS A 234 15.05 22.03 -35.53
N SER A 235 15.37 20.80 -35.94
CA SER A 235 15.55 20.47 -37.38
C SER A 235 15.31 18.97 -37.71
N LYS A 236 15.01 18.70 -38.99
CA LYS A 236 14.22 17.56 -39.53
C LYS A 236 15.06 16.42 -40.15
N LYS A 237 14.50 15.20 -40.08
CA LYS A 237 14.55 14.02 -41.03
C LYS A 237 15.90 13.32 -41.32
N LYS A 238 16.00 12.00 -41.01
CA LYS A 238 15.74 10.84 -41.92
C LYS A 238 16.22 9.51 -41.30
N GLY A 239 15.43 8.43 -41.46
CA GLY A 239 15.95 7.07 -41.70
C GLY A 239 15.69 6.03 -40.61
N ASP A 240 14.59 5.27 -40.77
CA ASP A 240 14.34 4.00 -40.09
C ASP A 240 15.53 3.04 -40.24
N LYS A 241 16.04 2.51 -39.12
CA LYS A 241 16.83 1.27 -39.11
C LYS A 241 16.05 0.20 -38.34
N GLN A 242 15.52 -0.72 -39.14
CA GLN A 242 14.92 -1.98 -38.74
C GLN A 242 15.91 -2.78 -37.89
N VAL A 243 15.56 -3.06 -36.63
CA VAL A 243 16.36 -3.93 -35.74
C VAL A 243 15.88 -5.37 -35.96
N SER A 244 16.77 -6.25 -36.41
CA SER A 244 16.49 -7.66 -36.68
C SER A 244 16.55 -8.50 -35.40
N LEU A 245 15.78 -9.59 -35.39
CA LEU A 245 15.48 -10.45 -34.23
C LEU A 245 16.64 -11.36 -33.78
N PHE A 246 17.90 -10.99 -34.07
CA PHE A 246 19.09 -11.81 -33.81
C PHE A 246 20.26 -11.03 -33.18
N SER A 247 20.02 -9.87 -32.58
CA SER A 247 20.99 -9.21 -31.70
C SER A 247 20.67 -9.52 -30.23
N PHE A 248 21.13 -10.69 -29.78
CA PHE A 248 21.33 -11.03 -28.36
C PHE A 248 22.79 -11.39 -28.15
#